data_AF-A0A2J8X3G3-F1
#
_entry.id   AF-A0A2J8X3G3-F1
#
_cell.length_a   1.000
_cell.length_b   1.000
_cell.length_c   1.000
_cell.angle_alpha   90.00
_cell.angle_beta   90.00
_cell.angle_gamma   90.00
#
_symmetry.space_group_name_H-M   'P 1'
#
loop_
_entity.id
_entity.type
_entity.pdbx_description
1 polymer ?
#
loop_
_entity_poly.entity_id
_entity_poly.type
_entity_poly.pdbx_seq_one_letter_code
_entity_poly.pdbx_strand_id
1 'polypeptide(L)'
;MWQLWASLCCLLALADARSRPSFHPLSDELVNYVNKRNTTWQAGHNFYNVDVSYLKKLCGTFLGGPKPPQRVMFTEDLKLPESFDAREQWPQCPTIKEIRDQGSCGSCWAFGAVEAISDRICIHTNAHVSVEVSAE
;
A
#
# COMPACT_ATOMS: atom_id res chain seq x y z
N MET A 1 44.31 17.49 28.81
CA MET A 1 43.49 17.98 27.67
C MET A 1 42.88 16.84 26.84
N TRP A 2 43.64 15.81 26.45
CA TRP A 2 43.11 14.67 25.66
C TRP A 2 41.93 13.91 26.28
N GLN A 3 41.94 13.70 27.60
CA GLN A 3 40.84 13.01 28.28
C GLN A 3 39.51 13.79 28.26
N LEU A 4 39.56 15.12 28.37
CA LEU A 4 38.36 15.96 28.27
C LEU A 4 37.75 15.93 26.86
N TRP A 5 38.60 15.85 25.82
CA TRP A 5 38.14 15.72 24.44
C TRP A 5 37.56 14.34 24.15
N ALA A 6 38.16 13.27 24.69
CA ALA A 6 37.63 11.93 24.58
C ALA A 6 36.27 11.79 25.29
N SER A 7 36.12 12.36 26.48
CA SER A 7 34.84 12.39 27.21
C SER A 7 33.78 13.21 26.49
N LEU A 8 34.13 14.37 25.92
CA LEU A 8 33.22 15.21 25.16
C LEU A 8 32.76 14.52 23.86
N CYS A 9 33.66 13.85 23.14
CA CYS A 9 33.32 13.06 21.96
C CYS A 9 32.39 11.88 22.29
N CYS A 10 32.60 11.18 23.41
CA CYS A 10 31.70 10.11 23.85
C CYS A 10 30.30 10.64 24.22
N LEU A 11 30.21 11.81 24.86
CA LEU A 11 28.93 12.45 25.19
C LEU A 11 28.18 12.92 23.94
N LEU A 12 28.88 13.44 22.93
CA LEU A 12 28.30 13.82 21.64
C LEU A 12 27.81 12.60 20.85
N ALA A 13 28.58 11.50 20.84
CA ALA A 13 28.16 10.25 20.21
C ALA A 13 26.92 9.62 20.87
N LEU A 14 26.74 9.80 22.18
CA LEU A 14 25.53 9.38 22.90
C LEU A 14 24.33 10.32 22.64
N ALA A 15 24.57 11.61 22.39
CA ALA A 15 23.53 12.58 22.07
C ALA A 15 22.99 12.44 20.63
N ASP A 16 23.81 11.95 19.69
CA ASP A 16 23.41 11.69 18.29
C ASP A 16 22.72 10.34 18.08
N ALA A 17 22.53 9.54 19.14
CA ALA A 17 21.63 8.40 19.11
C ALA A 17 20.19 8.90 19.09
N ARG A 18 19.73 9.40 17.93
CA ARG A 18 18.31 9.70 17.68
C ARG A 18 17.51 8.42 17.89
N SER A 19 16.94 8.26 19.08
CA SER A 19 15.94 7.24 19.34
C SER A 19 14.78 7.47 18.37
N ARG A 20 14.55 6.51 17.48
CA ARG A 20 13.33 6.55 16.65
C ARG A 20 12.16 6.39 17.61
N PRO A 21 11.20 7.33 17.64
CA PRO A 21 10.03 7.15 18.48
C PRO A 21 9.30 5.88 18.02
N SER A 22 9.02 5.00 18.98
CA SER A 22 8.25 3.78 18.76
C SER A 22 6.82 4.05 19.23
N PHE A 23 5.85 3.90 18.33
CA PHE A 23 4.44 4.07 18.64
C PHE A 23 3.72 2.74 18.51
N HIS A 24 2.72 2.49 19.37
CA HIS A 24 1.80 1.39 19.16
C HIS A 24 1.04 1.62 17.84
N PRO A 25 0.85 0.61 16.96
CA PRO A 25 0.23 0.82 15.65
C PRO A 25 -1.17 1.43 15.67
N LEU A 26 -1.89 1.30 16.79
CA LEU A 26 -3.24 1.83 16.99
C LEU A 26 -3.30 3.04 17.96
N SER A 27 -2.19 3.69 18.29
CA SER A 27 -2.21 4.83 19.22
C SER A 27 -2.59 6.15 18.56
N ASP A 28 -3.28 7.02 19.31
CA ASP A 28 -3.51 8.42 18.93
C ASP A 28 -2.21 9.19 18.72
N GLU A 29 -1.15 8.83 19.45
CA GLU A 29 0.16 9.46 19.31
C GLU A 29 0.75 9.30 17.92
N LEU A 30 0.56 8.13 17.28
CA LEU A 30 1.02 7.90 15.92
C LEU A 30 0.26 8.78 14.92
N VAL A 31 -1.06 8.86 15.05
CA VAL A 31 -1.93 9.72 14.22
C VAL A 31 -1.50 11.18 14.35
N ASN A 32 -1.35 11.68 15.59
CA ASN A 32 -0.95 13.05 15.88
C ASN A 32 0.47 13.35 15.37
N TYR A 33 1.41 12.41 15.53
CA TYR A 33 2.77 12.54 15.03
C TYR A 33 2.79 12.72 13.51
N VAL A 34 2.02 11.93 12.77
CA VAL A 34 1.92 12.05 11.31
C VAL A 34 1.31 13.38 10.91
N ASN A 35 0.15 13.74 11.47
CA ASN A 35 -0.55 14.97 11.10
C ASN A 35 0.27 16.24 11.40
N LYS A 36 1.10 16.21 12.46
CA LYS A 36 2.03 17.31 12.79
C LYS A 36 3.16 17.49 11.77
N ARG A 37 3.45 16.47 10.95
CA ARG A 37 4.53 16.51 9.95
C ARG A 37 4.15 17.27 8.68
N ASN A 38 2.87 17.65 8.54
CA ASN A 38 2.35 18.40 7.39
C ASN A 38 2.72 17.73 6.05
N THR A 39 2.47 16.43 5.96
CA THR A 39 2.66 15.63 4.75
C THR A 39 1.53 15.84 3.74
N THR A 40 1.65 15.21 2.57
CA THR A 40 0.62 15.27 1.50
C THR A 40 -0.66 14.49 1.83
N TRP A 41 -0.72 13.81 2.97
CA TRP A 41 -1.85 13.01 3.43
C TRP A 41 -2.10 13.25 4.92
N GLN A 42 -3.31 12.92 5.37
CA GLN A 42 -3.77 13.04 6.76
C GLN A 42 -4.04 11.65 7.34
N ALA A 43 -3.60 11.42 8.58
CA ALA A 43 -3.81 10.17 9.31
C ALA A 43 -5.08 10.23 10.16
N GLY A 44 -5.72 9.07 10.32
CA GLY A 44 -6.85 8.81 11.21
C GLY A 44 -6.95 7.32 11.54
N HIS A 45 -7.81 6.96 12.48
CA HIS A 45 -8.02 5.56 12.87
C HIS A 45 -8.97 4.84 11.93
N ASN A 46 -8.47 3.78 11.30
CA ASN A 46 -9.29 2.87 10.47
C ASN A 46 -9.61 1.55 11.19
N PHE A 47 -8.83 1.18 12.20
CA PHE A 47 -8.97 -0.08 12.92
C PHE A 47 -9.19 0.18 14.41
N TYR A 48 -10.20 -0.47 14.99
CA TYR A 48 -10.57 -0.34 16.40
C TYR A 48 -10.73 -1.74 16.99
N ASN A 49 -10.25 -1.95 18.21
CA ASN A 49 -10.39 -3.23 18.94
C ASN A 49 -9.87 -4.47 18.18
N VAL A 50 -8.80 -4.31 17.40
CA VAL A 50 -8.15 -5.42 16.67
C VAL A 50 -6.79 -5.76 17.28
N ASP A 51 -6.38 -7.01 17.14
CA ASP A 51 -5.05 -7.46 17.53
C ASP A 51 -4.01 -7.11 16.47
N VAL A 52 -2.76 -6.91 16.88
CA VAL A 52 -1.65 -6.64 15.95
C VAL A 52 -1.40 -7.81 15.00
N SER A 53 -1.71 -9.05 15.38
CA SER A 53 -1.65 -10.22 14.48
C SER A 53 -2.63 -10.11 13.32
N TYR A 54 -3.83 -9.54 13.53
CA TYR A 54 -4.79 -9.26 12.47
C TYR A 54 -4.20 -8.25 11.49
N LEU A 55 -3.63 -7.14 11.98
CA LEU A 55 -2.97 -6.13 11.13
C LEU A 55 -1.84 -6.71 10.30
N LYS A 56 -1.02 -7.60 10.88
CA LYS A 56 0.04 -8.31 10.14
C LYS A 56 -0.53 -9.23 9.07
N LYS A 57 -1.64 -9.90 9.35
CA LYS A 57 -2.28 -10.85 8.44
C LYS A 57 -2.90 -10.17 7.23
N LEU A 58 -3.35 -8.92 7.36
CA LEU A 58 -3.82 -8.12 6.22
C LEU A 58 -2.71 -7.94 5.14
N CYS A 59 -1.44 -7.97 5.54
CA CYS A 59 -0.27 -7.80 4.67
C CYS A 59 0.30 -9.14 4.17
N GLY A 60 -0.50 -9.94 3.45
CA GLY A 60 -0.19 -11.32 3.07
C GLY A 60 0.75 -11.56 1.88
N THR A 61 1.34 -10.52 1.26
CA THR A 61 2.17 -10.68 0.05
C THR A 61 3.65 -10.86 0.37
N PHE A 62 4.27 -11.89 -0.17
CA PHE A 62 5.72 -12.06 -0.15
C PHE A 62 6.39 -11.34 -1.33
N LEU A 63 7.24 -10.35 -1.03
CA LEU A 63 8.01 -9.62 -2.03
C LEU A 63 9.23 -10.42 -2.50
N GLY A 64 9.70 -10.16 -3.72
CA GLY A 64 10.90 -10.81 -4.27
C GLY A 64 10.67 -12.22 -4.84
N GLY A 65 9.41 -12.59 -5.07
CA GLY A 65 9.05 -13.84 -5.74
C GLY A 65 9.39 -13.90 -7.24
N PRO A 66 8.91 -14.94 -7.94
CA PRO A 66 9.17 -15.11 -9.37
C PRO A 66 8.62 -13.93 -10.17
N LYS A 67 9.37 -13.51 -11.18
CA LYS A 67 8.97 -12.43 -12.09
C LYS A 67 8.52 -13.04 -13.42
N PRO A 68 7.28 -12.81 -13.87
CA PRO A 68 6.86 -13.17 -15.22
C PRO A 68 7.72 -12.47 -16.28
N PRO A 69 7.73 -12.96 -17.53
CA PRO A 69 8.34 -12.24 -18.64
C PRO A 69 7.83 -10.81 -18.72
N GLN A 70 8.72 -9.86 -18.99
CA GLN A 70 8.34 -8.45 -19.11
C GLN A 70 7.50 -8.24 -20.37
N ARG A 71 6.40 -7.51 -20.24
CA ARG A 71 5.64 -6.99 -21.38
C ARG A 71 6.38 -5.77 -21.92
N VAL A 72 6.86 -5.85 -23.17
CA VAL A 72 7.42 -4.70 -23.88
C VAL A 72 6.30 -3.67 -24.10
N MET A 73 6.55 -2.44 -23.68
CA MET A 73 5.62 -1.32 -23.82
C MET A 73 6.05 -0.47 -25.02
N PHE A 74 5.20 -0.36 -26.02
CA PHE A 74 5.40 0.56 -27.14
C PHE A 74 4.78 1.90 -26.77
N THR A 75 5.62 2.89 -26.48
CA THR A 75 5.18 4.21 -26.01
C THR A 75 5.52 5.34 -26.97
N GLU A 76 6.28 5.03 -28.04
CA GLU A 76 6.52 5.94 -29.15
C GLU A 76 5.15 6.36 -29.72
N ASP A 77 4.87 7.67 -29.70
CA ASP A 77 3.63 8.33 -30.13
C ASP A 77 2.39 8.24 -29.22
N LEU A 78 2.49 7.63 -28.04
CA LEU A 78 1.33 7.51 -27.15
C LEU A 78 1.15 8.78 -26.30
N LYS A 79 0.13 9.58 -26.62
CA LYS A 79 -0.26 10.78 -25.85
C LYS A 79 -1.13 10.40 -24.67
N LEU A 80 -0.51 10.22 -23.51
CA LEU A 80 -1.22 9.94 -22.26
C LEU A 80 -1.90 11.21 -21.70
N PRO A 81 -3.08 11.09 -21.09
CA PRO A 81 -3.74 12.21 -20.42
C PRO A 81 -3.02 12.59 -19.12
N GLU A 82 -3.23 13.82 -18.65
CA GLU A 82 -2.70 14.31 -17.36
C GLU A 82 -3.31 13.55 -16.17
N SER A 83 -4.59 13.16 -16.29
CA SER A 83 -5.32 12.35 -15.31
C SER A 83 -6.06 11.21 -15.99
N PHE A 84 -6.14 10.06 -15.33
CA PHE A 84 -6.85 8.89 -15.84
C PHE A 84 -7.53 8.14 -14.69
N ASP A 85 -8.80 7.79 -14.88
CA ASP A 85 -9.56 6.91 -13.99
C ASP A 85 -10.20 5.78 -14.80
N ALA A 86 -9.85 4.53 -14.48
CA ALA A 86 -10.39 3.36 -15.17
C ALA A 86 -11.92 3.25 -15.04
N ARG A 87 -12.49 3.75 -13.95
CA ARG A 87 -13.95 3.74 -13.69
C ARG A 87 -14.69 4.71 -14.60
N GLU A 88 -14.03 5.78 -15.02
CA GLU A 88 -14.55 6.76 -15.98
C GLU A 88 -14.31 6.33 -17.42
N GLN A 89 -13.18 5.65 -17.69
CA GLN A 89 -12.85 5.14 -19.02
C GLN A 89 -13.71 3.94 -19.43
N TRP A 90 -14.05 3.06 -18.48
CA TRP A 90 -14.88 1.87 -18.70
C TRP A 90 -16.07 1.83 -17.73
N PRO A 91 -17.00 2.80 -17.83
CA PRO A 91 -18.13 2.92 -16.91
C PRO A 91 -19.09 1.72 -16.96
N GLN A 92 -19.06 0.96 -18.06
CA GLN A 92 -19.85 -0.26 -18.27
C GLN A 92 -19.25 -1.50 -17.59
N CYS A 93 -18.08 -1.41 -16.97
CA CYS A 93 -17.44 -2.49 -16.23
C CYS A 93 -17.59 -2.25 -14.72
N PRO A 94 -18.63 -2.83 -14.07
CA PRO A 94 -18.93 -2.54 -12.67
C PRO A 94 -17.84 -3.03 -11.71
N THR A 95 -17.12 -4.10 -12.06
CA THR A 95 -16.04 -4.70 -11.24
C THR A 95 -14.93 -3.69 -10.91
N ILE A 96 -14.68 -2.70 -11.78
CA ILE A 96 -13.61 -1.69 -11.58
C ILE A 96 -13.92 -0.78 -10.37
N LYS A 97 -15.20 -0.67 -9.99
CA LYS A 97 -15.65 0.13 -8.83
C LYS A 97 -15.76 -0.70 -7.56
N GLU A 98 -15.68 -2.02 -7.67
CA GLU A 98 -15.89 -2.94 -6.56
C GLU A 98 -14.69 -2.89 -5.60
N ILE A 99 -14.97 -2.84 -4.30
CA ILE A 99 -13.96 -2.95 -3.24
C ILE A 99 -14.30 -4.19 -2.43
N ARG A 100 -13.35 -5.13 -2.34
CA ARG A 100 -13.54 -6.42 -1.67
C ARG A 100 -12.89 -6.46 -0.29
N ASP A 101 -13.28 -7.44 0.50
CA ASP A 101 -12.74 -7.71 1.84
C ASP A 101 -12.06 -9.08 1.89
N GLN A 102 -10.75 -9.09 2.17
CA GLN A 102 -9.97 -10.32 2.37
C GLN A 102 -10.21 -10.98 3.74
N GLY A 103 -10.94 -10.31 4.63
CA GLY A 103 -11.20 -10.73 5.99
C GLY A 103 -9.93 -10.90 6.82
N SER A 104 -9.96 -11.84 7.76
CA SER A 104 -8.79 -12.21 8.58
C SER A 104 -7.87 -13.21 7.87
N CYS A 105 -7.65 -13.04 6.56
CA CYS A 105 -6.80 -13.88 5.71
C CYS A 105 -5.71 -13.04 5.05
N GLY A 106 -4.52 -13.62 4.83
CA GLY A 106 -3.42 -13.01 4.08
C GLY A 106 -3.54 -13.23 2.58
N SER A 107 -4.73 -13.04 2.02
CA SER A 107 -5.08 -13.36 0.64
C SER A 107 -5.00 -12.16 -0.31
N CYS A 108 -4.48 -11.00 0.13
CA CYS A 108 -4.39 -9.78 -0.71
C CYS A 108 -3.67 -10.00 -2.07
N TRP A 109 -2.70 -10.92 -2.11
CA TRP A 109 -2.03 -11.30 -3.36
C TRP A 109 -2.96 -11.97 -4.37
N ALA A 110 -3.96 -12.73 -3.90
CA ALA A 110 -5.00 -13.34 -4.72
C ALA A 110 -6.08 -12.31 -5.08
N PHE A 111 -6.51 -11.48 -4.12
CA PHE A 111 -7.51 -10.43 -4.34
C PHE A 111 -7.06 -9.44 -5.43
N GLY A 112 -5.88 -8.84 -5.30
CA GLY A 112 -5.36 -7.92 -6.30
C GLY A 112 -5.18 -8.57 -7.69
N ALA A 113 -5.00 -9.89 -7.75
CA ALA A 113 -4.96 -10.61 -9.01
C ALA A 113 -6.36 -10.77 -9.61
N VAL A 114 -7.33 -11.29 -8.84
CA VAL A 114 -8.67 -11.61 -9.37
C VAL A 114 -9.53 -10.37 -9.60
N GLU A 115 -9.33 -9.29 -8.84
CA GLU A 115 -9.94 -7.97 -9.10
C GLU A 115 -9.51 -7.47 -10.49
N ALA A 116 -8.20 -7.41 -10.75
CA ALA A 116 -7.67 -6.98 -12.04
C ALA A 116 -8.03 -7.93 -13.20
N ILE A 117 -8.14 -9.25 -12.96
CA ILE A 117 -8.60 -10.21 -13.97
C ILE A 117 -10.07 -9.97 -14.31
N SER A 118 -10.94 -9.76 -13.30
CA SER A 118 -12.37 -9.46 -13.48
C SER A 118 -12.55 -8.22 -14.37
N ASP A 119 -11.80 -7.16 -14.06
CA ASP A 119 -11.79 -5.92 -14.85
C ASP A 119 -11.34 -6.15 -16.29
N ARG A 120 -10.24 -6.88 -16.46
CA ARG A 120 -9.68 -7.18 -17.79
C ARG A 120 -10.60 -8.06 -18.63
N ILE A 121 -11.35 -8.98 -18.03
CA ILE A 121 -12.38 -9.76 -18.76
C ILE A 121 -13.41 -8.79 -19.33
N CYS A 122 -13.93 -7.87 -18.51
CA CYS A 122 -14.90 -6.89 -18.99
C CYS A 122 -14.32 -5.96 -20.07
N ILE A 123 -13.15 -5.38 -19.83
CA ILE A 123 -12.50 -4.46 -20.78
C ILE A 123 -12.21 -5.15 -22.12
N HIS A 124 -11.60 -6.34 -22.09
CA HIS A 124 -11.16 -7.03 -23.31
C HIS A 124 -12.27 -7.77 -24.04
N THR A 125 -13.43 -8.00 -23.40
CA THR A 125 -14.64 -8.50 -24.06
C THR A 125 -15.57 -7.38 -24.51
N ASN A 126 -15.12 -6.11 -24.50
CA ASN A 126 -15.94 -4.94 -24.80
C ASN A 126 -17.25 -4.90 -23.98
N ALA A 127 -17.15 -5.29 -22.71
CA ALA A 127 -18.24 -5.39 -21.75
C ALA A 127 -19.37 -6.36 -22.10
N HIS A 128 -19.15 -7.29 -23.04
CA HIS A 128 -20.08 -8.39 -23.28
C HIS A 128 -20.08 -9.41 -22.13
N VAL A 129 -19.00 -9.50 -21.36
CA VAL A 129 -18.87 -10.39 -20.21
C VAL A 129 -18.36 -9.59 -19.02
N SER A 130 -19.14 -9.52 -17.95
CA SER A 130 -18.69 -9.01 -16.65
C SER A 130 -18.90 -10.10 -15.62
N VAL A 131 -17.80 -10.55 -15.02
CA VAL A 131 -17.79 -11.64 -14.06
C VAL A 131 -16.85 -11.29 -12.92
N GLU A 132 -17.22 -11.76 -11.74
CA GLU A 132 -16.42 -11.67 -10.54
C GLU A 132 -15.62 -12.96 -10.40
N VAL A 133 -14.31 -12.90 -10.63
CA VAL A 133 -13.44 -14.07 -10.49
C VAL A 133 -13.27 -14.41 -8.99
N SER A 134 -13.35 -15.70 -8.67
CA SER A 134 -13.25 -16.21 -7.29
C SER A 134 -11.90 -15.90 -6.67
N ALA A 135 -11.92 -15.30 -5.48
CA ALA A 135 -10.77 -15.21 -4.59
C ALA A 135 -10.67 -16.39 -3.60
N GLU A 136 -11.72 -17.22 -3.53
CA GLU A 136 -11.80 -18.47 -2.76
C GLU A 136 -11.17 -19.63 -3.52
#